data_AF-A0A966T0Y5-F1
#
_entry.id   AF-A0A966T0Y5-F1
#
_cell.length_a   1.000
_cell.length_b   1.000
_cell.length_c   1.000
_cell.angle_alpha   90.00
_cell.angle_beta   90.00
_cell.angle_gamma   90.00
#
_symmetry.space_group_name_H-M   'P 1'
#
loop_
_entity.id
_entity.type
_entity.pdbx_description
1 polymer ?
#
loop_
_entity_poly.entity_id
_entity_poly.type
_entity_poly.pdbx_seq_one_letter_code
_entity_poly.pdbx_strand_id
1 'polypeptide(L)'
;PTSVDGETVRDVYKVVVETFANPLNVAFYLFCMAVVGMHLYHGFASAFSSLGVSHPRYSPVVLWTGRLFGAVVGLGFFVLPIYVAIVG
;
A
#
# COMPACT_ATOMS: atom_id res chain seq x y z
N PRO A 1 -19.06 -8.43 15.27
CA PRO A 1 -19.25 -7.33 16.24
C PRO A 1 -18.59 -7.76 17.54
N THR A 2 -18.01 -6.81 18.28
CA THR A 2 -17.38 -7.02 19.59
C THR A 2 -18.02 -6.06 20.60
N SER A 3 -18.00 -6.42 21.89
CA SER A 3 -18.50 -5.55 22.96
C SER A 3 -17.33 -4.81 23.59
N VAL A 4 -17.39 -3.47 23.59
CA VAL A 4 -16.44 -2.58 24.29
C VAL A 4 -17.27 -1.64 25.14
N ASP A 5 -17.03 -1.63 26.45
CA ASP A 5 -17.78 -0.81 27.43
C ASP A 5 -19.31 -0.98 27.39
N GLY A 6 -19.80 -2.15 26.96
CA GLY A 6 -21.23 -2.47 26.88
C GLY A 6 -21.90 -2.03 25.58
N GLU A 7 -21.18 -1.37 24.67
CA GLU A 7 -21.67 -1.05 23.34
C GLU A 7 -21.20 -2.08 22.30
N THR A 8 -22.11 -2.47 21.40
CA THR A 8 -21.78 -3.34 20.27
C THR A 8 -21.06 -2.54 19.18
N VAL A 9 -19.76 -2.74 19.06
CA VAL A 9 -18.91 -2.10 18.05
C VAL A 9 -18.55 -3.08 16.93
N ARG A 10 -18.19 -2.54 15.76
CA ARG A 10 -17.78 -3.38 14.62
C ARG A 10 -16.41 -3.98 14.89
N ASP A 11 -16.32 -5.30 14.75
CA ASP A 11 -15.07 -6.03 14.84
C ASP A 11 -14.30 -5.89 13.52
N VAL A 12 -13.35 -4.97 13.49
CA VAL A 12 -12.57 -4.66 12.29
C VAL A 12 -11.61 -5.82 11.96
N TYR A 13 -11.09 -6.52 12.97
CA TYR A 13 -10.21 -7.67 12.77
C TYR A 13 -10.96 -8.79 12.05
N LYS A 14 -12.16 -9.13 12.52
CA LYS A 14 -13.00 -10.16 11.88
C LYS A 14 -13.32 -9.81 10.42
N VAL A 15 -13.66 -8.55 10.14
CA VAL A 15 -13.93 -8.10 8.75
C VAL A 15 -12.71 -8.28 7.86
N VAL A 16 -11.51 -7.95 8.35
CA VAL A 16 -10.26 -8.08 7.59
C VAL A 16 -9.97 -9.54 7.26
N VAL A 17 -10.06 -10.42 8.26
CA VAL A 17 -9.85 -11.87 8.10
C VAL A 17 -10.86 -12.46 7.11
N GLU A 18 -12.16 -12.19 7.29
CA GLU A 18 -13.21 -12.68 6.39
C GLU A 18 -13.04 -12.18 4.96
N THR A 19 -12.58 -10.93 4.79
CA THR A 19 -12.34 -10.35 3.45
C THR A 19 -11.19 -11.05 2.74
N PHE A 20 -10.09 -11.32 3.46
CA PHE A 20 -8.89 -11.94 2.88
C PHE A 20 -8.93 -13.47 2.88
N ALA A 21 -9.94 -14.11 3.49
CA ALA A 21 -10.21 -15.53 3.34
C ALA A 21 -10.57 -15.93 1.90
N ASN A 22 -11.08 -14.99 1.09
CA ASN A 22 -11.35 -15.23 -0.33
C ASN A 22 -10.08 -14.98 -1.17
N PRO A 23 -9.52 -16.00 -1.85
CA PRO A 23 -8.31 -15.84 -2.66
C PRO A 23 -8.44 -14.80 -3.79
N LEU A 24 -9.65 -14.56 -4.29
CA LEU A 24 -9.89 -13.56 -5.33
C LEU A 24 -9.68 -12.14 -4.79
N ASN A 25 -10.10 -11.88 -3.54
CA ASN A 25 -9.89 -10.58 -2.90
C ASN A 25 -8.39 -10.33 -2.64
N VAL A 26 -7.66 -11.37 -2.23
CA VAL A 26 -6.20 -11.31 -2.10
C VAL A 26 -5.56 -10.97 -3.45
N ALA A 27 -5.86 -11.74 -4.50
CA ALA A 27 -5.29 -11.50 -5.83
C ALA A 27 -5.59 -10.08 -6.37
N PHE A 28 -6.84 -9.61 -6.20
CA PHE A 28 -7.23 -8.27 -6.60
C PHE A 28 -6.48 -7.20 -5.81
N TYR A 29 -6.35 -7.36 -4.49
CA TYR A 29 -5.58 -6.43 -3.67
C TYR A 29 -4.11 -6.38 -4.08
N LEU A 30 -3.48 -7.54 -4.34
CA LEU A 30 -2.09 -7.61 -4.79
C LEU A 30 -1.91 -6.87 -6.14
N PHE A 31 -2.85 -7.03 -7.06
CA PHE A 31 -2.87 -6.28 -8.31
C PHE A 31 -2.97 -4.76 -8.07
N CYS A 32 -3.90 -4.32 -7.22
CA CYS A 32 -4.03 -2.90 -6.85
C CYS A 32 -2.75 -2.35 -6.23
N MET A 33 -2.09 -3.09 -5.34
CA MET A 33 -0.83 -2.65 -4.73
C MET A 33 0.31 -2.52 -5.74
N ALA A 34 0.38 -3.41 -6.74
CA ALA A 34 1.34 -3.27 -7.84
C ALA A 34 1.10 -1.98 -8.65
N VAL A 35 -0.17 -1.69 -8.97
CA VAL A 35 -0.56 -0.45 -9.66
C VAL A 35 -0.24 0.78 -8.82
N VAL A 36 -0.50 0.75 -7.52
CA VAL A 36 -0.17 1.86 -6.60
C VAL A 36 1.34 2.07 -6.50
N GLY A 37 2.14 0.99 -6.40
CA GLY A 37 3.61 1.09 -6.39
C GLY A 37 4.15 1.76 -7.66
N MET A 38 3.61 1.37 -8.83
CA MET A 38 3.91 2.02 -10.10
C MET A 38 3.46 3.48 -10.13
N HIS A 39 2.24 3.77 -9.68
CA HIS A 39 1.70 5.13 -9.59
C HIS A 39 2.57 6.03 -8.70
N LEU A 40 3.03 5.55 -7.55
CA LEU A 40 3.90 6.31 -6.64
C LEU A 40 5.26 6.58 -7.28
N TYR A 41 5.85 5.60 -7.97
CA TYR A 41 7.09 5.81 -8.71
C TYR A 41 6.95 6.95 -9.75
N HIS A 42 5.88 6.93 -10.55
CA HIS A 42 5.62 7.95 -11.57
C HIS A 42 5.20 9.31 -10.97
N GLY A 43 4.31 9.29 -9.98
CA GLY A 43 3.78 10.49 -9.32
C GLY A 43 4.84 11.23 -8.52
N PHE A 44 5.77 10.51 -7.90
CA PHE A 44 6.90 11.13 -7.20
C PHE A 44 7.80 11.87 -8.19
N ALA A 45 8.15 11.29 -9.34
CA ALA A 45 8.92 12.01 -10.35
C ALA A 45 8.20 13.27 -10.86
N SER A 46 6.88 13.18 -11.09
CA SER A 46 6.06 14.31 -11.55
C SER A 46 5.97 15.44 -10.51
N ALA A 47 5.71 15.12 -9.25
CA ALA A 47 5.56 16.10 -8.17
C ALA A 47 6.83 16.96 -7.99
N PHE A 48 8.01 16.33 -8.03
CA PHE A 48 9.26 17.04 -7.85
C PHE A 48 9.65 17.89 -9.07
N SER A 49 9.23 17.47 -10.28
CA SER A 49 9.37 18.31 -11.48
C SER A 49 8.49 19.56 -11.38
N SER A 50 7.25 19.45 -10.89
CA SER A 50 6.35 20.59 -10.69
C SER A 50 6.81 21.57 -9.62
N LEU A 51 7.53 21.09 -8.61
CA LEU A 51 8.13 21.91 -7.56
C LEU A 51 9.43 22.62 -8.01
N GLY A 52 9.87 22.45 -9.26
CA GLY A 52 11.07 23.09 -9.80
C GLY A 52 12.40 22.44 -9.36
N VAL A 53 12.34 21.26 -8.71
CA VAL A 53 13.52 20.48 -8.28
C VAL A 53 14.02 19.60 -9.43
N SER A 54 14.16 20.19 -10.62
CA SER A 54 14.54 19.52 -11.87
C SER A 54 15.96 19.91 -12.33
N HIS A 55 16.89 19.99 -11.38
CA HIS A 55 18.31 20.19 -11.72
C HIS A 55 18.99 18.84 -12.04
N PRO A 56 19.79 18.70 -13.11
CA PRO A 56 20.43 17.45 -13.54
C PRO A 56 21.23 16.71 -12.44
N ARG A 57 21.69 17.45 -11.43
CA ARG A 57 22.43 16.93 -10.27
C ARG A 57 21.53 16.28 -9.20
N TYR A 58 20.29 16.73 -9.03
CA TYR A 58 19.36 16.25 -8.01
C TYR A 58 18.31 15.27 -8.56
N SER A 59 18.02 15.33 -9.86
CA SER A 59 17.13 14.40 -10.56
C SER A 59 17.42 12.91 -10.28
N PRO A 60 18.67 12.41 -10.29
CA PRO A 60 18.92 10.98 -10.03
C PRO A 60 18.65 10.57 -8.58
N VAL A 61 18.88 11.47 -7.61
CA VAL A 61 18.59 11.20 -6.20
C VAL A 61 17.09 11.16 -5.97
N VAL A 62 16.35 12.15 -6.46
CA VAL A 62 14.89 12.22 -6.34
C VAL A 62 14.21 10.98 -6.96
N LEU A 63 14.68 10.54 -8.13
CA LEU A 63 14.16 9.34 -8.77
C LEU A 63 14.42 8.08 -7.93
N TRP A 64 15.60 7.98 -7.33
CA TRP A 64 15.97 6.85 -6.47
C TRP A 64 15.12 6.83 -5.19
N THR A 65 14.94 7.98 -4.54
CA THR A 65 14.10 8.07 -3.34
C THR A 65 12.64 7.77 -3.65
N GLY A 66 12.13 8.23 -4.79
CA GLY A 66 10.78 7.91 -5.25
C GLY A 66 10.57 6.42 -5.53
N ARG A 67 11.57 5.77 -6.14
CA ARG A 67 11.58 4.30 -6.32
C ARG A 67 11.57 3.57 -4.99
N LEU A 68 12.44 3.97 -4.07
CA LEU A 68 12.52 3.34 -2.75
C LEU A 68 11.22 3.52 -1.97
N PHE A 69 10.67 4.73 -1.96
CA PHE A 69 9.40 5.03 -1.29
C PHE A 69 8.24 4.22 -1.88
N GLY A 70 8.08 4.22 -3.21
CA GLY A 70 7.05 3.43 -3.89
C GLY A 70 7.20 1.93 -3.65
N ALA A 71 8.43 1.42 -3.62
CA ALA A 71 8.71 0.01 -3.32
C ALA A 71 8.39 -0.34 -1.87
N VAL A 72 8.80 0.47 -0.89
CA VAL A 72 8.55 0.24 0.54
C VAL A 72 7.06 0.28 0.84
N VAL A 73 6.33 1.29 0.33
CA VAL A 73 4.88 1.40 0.53
C VAL A 73 4.16 0.26 -0.19
N GLY A 74 4.47 0.05 -1.48
CA GLY A 74 3.86 -1.02 -2.27
C GLY A 74 4.06 -2.39 -1.64
N LEU A 75 5.31 -2.78 -1.32
CA LEU A 75 5.62 -4.07 -0.70
C LEU A 75 5.09 -4.18 0.72
N GLY A 76 5.16 -3.10 1.51
CA GLY A 76 4.67 -3.09 2.88
C GLY A 76 3.19 -3.44 2.96
N PHE A 77 2.37 -2.82 2.11
CA PHE A 77 0.95 -3.15 2.03
C PHE A 77 0.68 -4.47 1.28
N PHE A 78 1.52 -4.85 0.31
CA PHE A 78 1.40 -6.12 -0.42
C PHE A 78 1.53 -7.36 0.49
N VAL A 79 2.33 -7.29 1.56
CA VAL A 79 2.54 -8.43 2.48
C VAL A 79 1.35 -8.64 3.42
N LEU A 80 0.57 -7.60 3.74
CA LEU A 80 -0.52 -7.69 4.71
C LEU A 80 -1.62 -8.72 4.34
N PRO A 81 -2.21 -8.71 3.12
CA PRO A 81 -3.18 -9.72 2.71
C PRO A 81 -2.63 -11.14 2.73
N ILE A 82 -1.35 -11.31 2.36
CA ILE A 82 -0.70 -12.62 2.31
C ILE A 82 -0.54 -13.16 3.73
N TYR A 83 -0.10 -12.32 4.65
CA TYR A 83 0.01 -12.68 6.06
C TYR A 83 -1.36 -13.06 6.64
N VAL A 84 -2.39 -12.23 6.41
CA VAL A 84 -3.75 -12.50 6.90
C VAL A 84 -4.34 -13.76 6.25
N ALA A 85 -4.10 -14.02 4.96
CA ALA A 85 -4.62 -15.21 4.29
C ALA A 85 -3.98 -16.53 4.77
N ILE A 86 -2.77 -16.48 5.34
CA ILE A 86 -2.04 -17.67 5.83
C ILE A 86 -2.27 -17.89 7.34
N VAL A 87 -2.31 -16.81 8.13
CA VAL A 87 -2.32 -16.86 9.61
C VAL A 87 -3.68 -16.52 10.21
N GLY A 88 -4.50 -15.74 9.49
CA GLY A 88 -5.80 -15.25 9.94
C GLY A 88 -6.90 -16.30 9.91
#